data_AF-A0A6G1GAC0-F1
#
_entry.id   AF-A0A6G1GAC0-F1
#
_cell.length_a   1.000
_cell.length_b   1.000
_cell.length_c   1.000
_cell.angle_alpha   90.00
_cell.angle_beta   90.00
_cell.angle_gamma   90.00
#
_symmetry.space_group_name_H-M   'P 1'
#
loop_
_entity.id
_entity.type
_entity.pdbx_description
1 polymer ?
#
loop_
_entity_poly.entity_id
_entity_poly.type
_entity_poly.pdbx_seq_one_letter_code
_entity_poly.pdbx_strand_id
1 'polypeptide(L)'
;MNEVRAGALRHYGFECDCPACDPSNLGFGPNFYDESRERRFTLEDIEEQIPPDGRFWPAEDGHLNERLKLALQTAAILRQEWAYTGKLGRIYHDIALLAWNQGEGGLAETAARSAIYVYATSCGLDHQYTRFERGRFRDMIQKIKLENAKKDGEATHNGGEVVEYAETDAAVEQVTKLGI
;
A
#
# COMPACT_ATOMS: atom_id res chain seq x y z
N MET A 1 -14.17 18.37 9.70
CA MET A 1 -14.18 17.08 10.40
C MET A 1 -14.41 15.96 9.38
N ASN A 2 -13.62 14.88 9.38
CA ASN A 2 -13.83 13.74 8.48
C ASN A 2 -15.21 13.08 8.80
N GLU A 3 -16.13 13.03 7.84
CA GLU A 3 -17.57 12.75 8.07
C GLU A 3 -17.82 11.41 8.75
N VAL A 4 -17.01 10.40 8.44
CA VAL A 4 -17.09 9.06 9.05
C VAL A 4 -16.78 9.11 10.54
N ARG A 5 -15.75 9.88 10.94
CA ARG A 5 -15.40 10.05 12.35
C ARG A 5 -16.47 10.88 13.04
N ALA A 6 -16.87 12.00 12.46
CA ALA A 6 -17.93 12.85 13.00
C ALA A 6 -19.22 12.05 13.28
N GLY A 7 -19.65 11.21 12.33
CA GLY A 7 -20.80 10.33 12.49
C GLY A 7 -20.61 9.30 13.60
N ALA A 8 -19.45 8.62 13.63
CA ALA A 8 -19.15 7.64 14.67
C ALA A 8 -19.15 8.23 16.08
N LEU A 9 -18.61 9.44 16.28
CA LEU A 9 -18.52 10.07 17.60
C LEU A 9 -19.86 10.63 18.08
N ARG A 10 -20.76 11.03 17.17
CA ARG A 10 -22.14 11.42 17.52
C ARG A 10 -22.91 10.30 18.21
N HIS A 11 -22.67 9.03 17.87
CA HIS A 11 -23.27 7.90 18.58
C HIS A 11 -22.90 7.84 20.07
N TYR A 12 -21.76 8.43 20.43
CA TYR A 12 -21.28 8.51 21.81
C TYR A 12 -21.55 9.87 22.45
N GLY A 13 -22.29 10.76 21.77
CA GLY A 13 -22.69 12.07 22.31
C GLY A 13 -21.55 13.06 22.50
N PHE A 14 -20.44 12.92 21.77
CA PHE A 14 -19.33 13.86 21.84
C PHE A 14 -18.93 14.42 20.47
N GLU A 15 -18.41 15.63 20.51
CA GLU A 15 -17.81 16.31 19.36
C GLU A 15 -16.30 16.36 19.56
N CYS A 16 -15.53 16.11 18.49
CA CYS A 16 -14.07 16.14 18.57
C CYS A 16 -13.53 17.49 18.11
N ASP A 17 -12.84 18.17 19.01
CA ASP A 17 -12.19 19.47 18.82
C ASP A 17 -10.68 19.36 18.59
N CYS A 18 -10.14 18.15 18.39
CA CYS A 18 -8.71 17.98 18.24
C CYS A 18 -8.19 18.62 16.94
N PRO A 19 -6.90 19.02 16.90
CA PRO A 19 -6.33 19.67 15.71
C PRO A 19 -6.48 18.86 14.41
N ALA A 20 -6.55 17.53 14.49
CA ALA A 20 -6.76 16.66 13.34
C ALA A 20 -8.21 16.68 12.80
N CYS A 21 -9.17 17.12 13.60
CA CYS A 21 -10.58 17.26 13.22
C CYS A 21 -10.94 18.68 12.77
N ASP A 22 -10.04 19.64 13.00
CA ASP A 22 -10.17 21.04 12.59
C ASP A 22 -10.34 21.14 11.07
N PRO A 23 -11.46 21.71 10.58
CA PRO A 23 -11.68 21.96 9.16
C PRO A 23 -10.55 22.72 8.46
N SER A 24 -9.85 23.61 9.17
CA SER A 24 -8.74 24.37 8.59
C SER A 24 -7.51 23.50 8.30
N ASN A 25 -7.35 22.38 9.01
CA ASN A 25 -6.28 21.40 8.81
C ASN A 25 -6.65 20.28 7.83
N LEU A 26 -7.89 20.21 7.37
CA LEU A 26 -8.40 19.11 6.53
C LEU A 26 -8.21 19.30 5.02
N GLY A 27 -7.47 20.33 4.60
CA GLY A 27 -7.01 20.46 3.20
C GLY A 27 -8.15 20.33 2.18
N PHE A 28 -9.15 21.21 2.25
CA PHE A 28 -10.26 21.23 1.31
C PHE A 28 -9.82 21.76 -0.07
N GLY A 29 -9.25 20.88 -0.89
CA GLY A 29 -9.39 20.96 -2.35
C GLY A 29 -10.78 20.47 -2.79
N PRO A 30 -11.15 20.57 -4.09
CA PRO A 30 -12.40 20.05 -4.59
C PRO A 30 -12.61 18.62 -4.08
N ASN A 31 -13.74 18.44 -3.40
CA ASN A 31 -14.14 17.24 -2.71
C ASN A 31 -14.48 16.15 -3.73
N PHE A 32 -13.43 15.54 -4.25
CA PHE A 32 -13.19 14.13 -4.56
C PHE A 32 -14.37 13.12 -4.59
N TYR A 33 -15.36 13.26 -3.71
CA TYR A 33 -16.64 12.55 -3.76
C TYR A 33 -17.39 12.72 -5.09
N ASP A 34 -17.10 13.75 -5.89
CA ASP A 34 -17.78 13.95 -7.17
C ASP A 34 -17.08 13.26 -8.37
N GLU A 35 -15.76 13.05 -8.33
CA GLU A 35 -14.98 12.40 -9.39
C GLU A 35 -14.70 10.90 -9.14
N SER A 36 -14.98 10.40 -7.93
CA SER A 36 -14.64 9.04 -7.47
C SER A 36 -15.74 7.99 -7.69
N ARG A 37 -16.84 8.30 -8.40
CA ARG A 37 -17.96 7.37 -8.49
C ARG A 37 -17.60 6.07 -9.24
N GLU A 38 -16.99 6.19 -10.41
CA GLU A 38 -16.59 5.02 -11.21
C GLU A 38 -15.51 4.21 -10.50
N ARG A 39 -14.51 4.89 -9.91
CA ARG A 39 -13.42 4.24 -9.16
C ARG A 39 -13.92 3.53 -7.89
N ARG A 40 -14.96 4.04 -7.23
CA ARG A 40 -15.63 3.36 -6.11
C ARG A 40 -16.32 2.07 -6.55
N PHE A 41 -17.02 2.06 -7.68
CA PHE A 41 -17.58 0.82 -8.22
C PHE A 41 -16.50 -0.18 -8.60
N THR A 42 -15.40 0.27 -9.22
CA THR A 42 -14.26 -0.62 -9.50
C THR A 42 -13.65 -1.19 -8.22
N LEU A 43 -13.56 -0.38 -7.15
CA LEU A 43 -13.06 -0.86 -5.86
C LEU A 43 -14.01 -1.90 -5.25
N GLU A 44 -15.33 -1.67 -5.31
CA GLU A 44 -16.35 -2.63 -4.86
C GLU A 44 -16.24 -3.95 -5.63
N ASP A 45 -16.15 -3.89 -6.97
CA ASP A 45 -15.99 -5.08 -7.83
C ASP A 45 -14.71 -5.87 -7.50
N ILE A 46 -13.62 -5.16 -7.16
CA ILE A 46 -12.38 -5.80 -6.72
C ILE A 46 -12.54 -6.40 -5.32
N GLU A 47 -13.21 -5.70 -4.40
CA GLU A 47 -13.45 -6.16 -3.04
C GLU A 47 -14.30 -7.44 -2.98
N GLU A 48 -15.26 -7.60 -3.89
CA GLU A 48 -16.02 -8.85 -4.04
C GLU A 48 -15.15 -10.05 -4.41
N GLN A 49 -14.00 -9.81 -5.05
CA GLN A 49 -13.04 -10.85 -5.43
C GLN A 49 -12.02 -11.15 -4.33
N ILE A 50 -11.96 -10.32 -3.27
CA ILE A 50 -11.06 -10.54 -2.15
C ILE A 50 -11.65 -11.63 -1.24
N PRO A 51 -10.84 -12.59 -0.76
CA PRO A 51 -11.30 -13.56 0.21
C PRO A 51 -11.91 -12.90 1.47
N PRO A 52 -12.81 -13.58 2.20
CA PRO A 52 -13.53 -12.99 3.34
C PRO A 52 -12.64 -12.50 4.48
N ASP A 53 -11.40 -12.97 4.56
CA ASP A 53 -10.40 -12.50 5.54
C ASP A 53 -9.79 -11.13 5.16
N GLY A 54 -10.15 -10.59 3.99
CA GLY A 54 -9.74 -9.29 3.49
C GLY A 54 -8.25 -9.21 3.16
N ARG A 55 -7.61 -10.35 2.88
CA ARG A 55 -6.18 -10.42 2.54
C ARG A 55 -5.98 -11.01 1.15
N PHE A 56 -5.02 -10.46 0.42
CA PHE A 56 -4.54 -11.08 -0.83
C PHE A 56 -3.51 -12.20 -0.57
N TRP A 57 -3.27 -12.54 0.70
CA TRP A 57 -2.26 -13.51 1.18
C TRP A 57 -2.29 -14.81 0.36
N PRO A 58 -1.15 -15.46 0.09
CA PRO A 58 -1.11 -16.70 -0.67
C PRO A 58 -2.02 -17.76 -0.04
N ALA A 59 -3.10 -18.11 -0.74
CA ALA A 59 -3.72 -19.41 -0.54
C ALA A 59 -2.92 -20.44 -1.34
N GLU A 60 -2.98 -21.70 -0.93
CA GLU A 60 -2.35 -22.83 -1.64
C GLU A 60 -3.03 -23.14 -2.99
N ASP A 61 -3.91 -22.25 -3.46
CA ASP A 61 -4.77 -22.41 -4.63
C ASP A 61 -4.06 -22.11 -5.96
N GLY A 62 -2.81 -21.62 -5.93
CA GLY A 62 -2.01 -21.37 -7.14
C GLY A 62 -2.36 -20.08 -7.87
N HIS A 63 -3.26 -19.24 -7.35
CA HIS A 63 -3.72 -17.99 -7.98
C HIS A 63 -2.87 -16.76 -7.62
N LEU A 64 -1.56 -16.95 -7.36
CA LEU A 64 -0.64 -15.89 -6.91
C LEU A 64 -0.61 -14.67 -7.85
N ASN A 65 -0.58 -14.91 -9.16
CA ASN A 65 -0.47 -13.83 -10.17
C ASN A 65 -1.73 -12.97 -10.23
N GLU A 66 -2.90 -13.60 -10.16
CA GLU A 66 -4.20 -12.89 -10.17
C GLU A 66 -4.35 -12.04 -8.91
N ARG A 67 -4.00 -12.61 -7.74
CA ARG A 67 -4.01 -11.87 -6.47
C ARG A 67 -3.05 -10.69 -6.47
N LEU A 68 -1.85 -10.85 -7.01
CA LEU A 68 -0.89 -9.75 -7.12
C LEU A 68 -1.43 -8.64 -8.02
N LYS A 69 -2.06 -9.01 -9.14
CA LYS A 69 -2.70 -8.04 -10.06
C LYS A 69 -3.82 -7.27 -9.36
N LEU A 70 -4.72 -7.94 -8.66
CA LEU A 70 -5.81 -7.30 -7.92
C LEU A 70 -5.28 -6.39 -6.81
N ALA A 71 -4.26 -6.83 -6.06
CA ALA A 71 -3.64 -6.02 -5.02
C ALA A 71 -3.00 -4.74 -5.59
N LEU A 72 -2.29 -4.84 -6.73
CA LEU A 72 -1.71 -3.69 -7.42
C LEU A 72 -2.78 -2.71 -7.92
N GLN A 73 -3.87 -3.21 -8.49
CA GLN A 73 -5.01 -2.39 -8.92
C GLN A 73 -5.66 -1.65 -7.74
N THR A 74 -5.89 -2.37 -6.64
CA THR A 74 -6.46 -1.78 -5.42
C THR A 74 -5.55 -0.68 -4.87
N ALA A 75 -4.24 -0.92 -4.82
CA ALA A 75 -3.27 0.08 -4.38
C ALA A 75 -3.26 1.31 -5.30
N ALA A 76 -3.33 1.11 -6.62
CA ALA A 76 -3.36 2.20 -7.60
C ALA A 76 -4.60 3.08 -7.42
N ILE A 77 -5.79 2.47 -7.28
CA ILE A 77 -7.04 3.18 -7.01
C ILE A 77 -6.89 3.97 -5.70
N LEU A 78 -6.56 3.31 -4.59
CA LEU A 78 -6.43 3.99 -3.29
C LEU A 78 -5.40 5.13 -3.30
N ARG A 79 -4.33 5.01 -4.09
CA ARG A 79 -3.34 6.08 -4.24
C ARG A 79 -3.85 7.26 -5.05
N GLN A 80 -4.48 7.01 -6.19
CA GLN A 80 -5.18 8.05 -6.98
C GLN A 80 -6.24 8.75 -6.15
N GLU A 81 -6.84 7.96 -5.25
CA GLU A 81 -7.86 8.39 -4.33
C GLU A 81 -7.29 9.13 -3.09
N TRP A 82 -5.96 9.34 -3.04
CA TRP A 82 -5.23 9.92 -1.89
C TRP A 82 -5.58 9.27 -0.55
N ALA A 83 -6.05 8.02 -0.58
CA ALA A 83 -6.50 7.25 0.56
C ALA A 83 -5.32 6.58 1.29
N TYR A 84 -4.39 7.41 1.79
CA TYR A 84 -3.23 7.00 2.59
C TYR A 84 -3.66 6.58 4.00
N THR A 85 -4.33 5.43 4.06
CA THR A 85 -4.88 4.84 5.27
C THR A 85 -4.16 3.52 5.58
N GLY A 86 -4.41 2.97 6.78
CA GLY A 86 -3.91 1.64 7.13
C GLY A 86 -4.37 0.53 6.15
N LYS A 87 -5.46 0.74 5.41
CA LYS A 87 -5.90 -0.18 4.34
C LYS A 87 -4.88 -0.24 3.19
N LEU A 88 -4.43 0.92 2.71
CA LEU A 88 -3.39 1.00 1.69
C LEU A 88 -2.07 0.40 2.20
N GLY A 89 -1.72 0.66 3.45
CA GLY A 89 -0.54 0.05 4.08
C GLY A 89 -0.62 -1.48 4.12
N ARG A 90 -1.80 -2.04 4.39
CA ARG A 90 -2.05 -3.49 4.35
C ARG A 90 -1.93 -4.06 2.94
N ILE A 91 -2.46 -3.38 1.94
CA ILE A 91 -2.38 -3.84 0.55
C ILE A 91 -0.93 -3.85 0.07
N TYR A 92 -0.14 -2.82 0.37
CA TYR A 92 1.29 -2.85 0.06
C TYR A 92 2.03 -3.97 0.79
N HIS A 93 1.62 -4.31 2.01
CA HIS A 93 2.17 -5.46 2.72
C HIS A 93 1.86 -6.77 1.98
N ASP A 94 0.64 -6.95 1.50
CA ASP A 94 0.26 -8.15 0.75
C ASP A 94 0.98 -8.23 -0.61
N ILE A 95 1.14 -7.09 -1.32
CA ILE A 95 1.94 -7.00 -2.55
C ILE A 95 3.37 -7.45 -2.29
N ALA A 96 4.00 -6.98 -1.20
CA ALA A 96 5.38 -7.31 -0.87
C ALA A 96 5.58 -8.83 -0.72
N LEU A 97 4.64 -9.50 -0.06
CA LEU A 97 4.69 -10.94 0.17
C LEU A 97 4.41 -11.75 -1.09
N LEU A 98 3.42 -11.34 -1.88
CA LEU A 98 3.09 -11.98 -3.15
C LEU A 98 4.27 -11.88 -4.13
N ALA A 99 4.85 -10.69 -4.26
CA ALA A 99 6.02 -10.46 -5.10
C ALA A 99 7.24 -11.27 -4.63
N TRP A 100 7.49 -11.31 -3.32
CA TRP A 100 8.57 -12.11 -2.74
C TRP A 100 8.41 -13.60 -3.07
N ASN A 101 7.20 -14.15 -2.94
CA ASN A 101 6.92 -15.55 -3.26
C ASN A 101 7.03 -15.88 -4.75
N GLN A 102 6.85 -14.89 -5.63
CA GLN A 102 7.05 -15.04 -7.08
C GLN A 102 8.52 -14.89 -7.50
N GLY A 103 9.42 -14.49 -6.58
CA GLY A 103 10.83 -14.21 -6.89
C GLY A 103 11.07 -12.79 -7.43
N GLU A 104 10.06 -11.93 -7.43
CA GLU A 104 10.13 -10.53 -7.88
C GLU A 104 10.67 -9.62 -6.76
N GLY A 105 11.94 -9.82 -6.39
CA GLY A 105 12.57 -9.17 -5.24
C GLY A 105 12.54 -7.63 -5.27
N GLY A 106 12.68 -7.02 -6.46
CA GLY A 106 12.63 -5.56 -6.61
C GLY A 106 11.25 -4.97 -6.27
N LEU A 107 10.19 -5.61 -6.76
CA LEU A 107 8.80 -5.22 -6.43
C LEU A 107 8.51 -5.47 -4.95
N ALA A 108 9.01 -6.58 -4.39
CA ALA A 108 8.84 -6.92 -2.98
C ALA A 108 9.46 -5.86 -2.04
N GLU A 109 10.71 -5.44 -2.30
CA GLU A 109 11.38 -4.39 -1.51
C GLU A 109 10.63 -3.06 -1.61
N THR A 110 10.23 -2.70 -2.82
CA THR A 110 9.47 -1.48 -3.10
C THR A 110 8.16 -1.44 -2.31
N ALA A 111 7.36 -2.49 -2.42
CA ALA A 111 6.07 -2.56 -1.74
C ALA A 111 6.24 -2.60 -0.20
N ALA A 112 7.26 -3.29 0.31
CA ALA A 112 7.59 -3.33 1.73
C ALA A 112 7.90 -1.93 2.29
N ARG A 113 8.67 -1.13 1.56
CA ARG A 113 8.98 0.27 1.93
C ARG A 113 7.74 1.14 1.90
N SER A 114 6.91 1.01 0.87
CA SER A 114 5.64 1.73 0.76
C SER A 114 4.69 1.39 1.90
N ALA A 115 4.60 0.12 2.30
CA ALA A 115 3.80 -0.29 3.46
C ALA A 115 4.25 0.42 4.75
N ILE A 116 5.57 0.42 5.03
CA ILE A 116 6.13 1.11 6.20
C ILE A 116 5.82 2.60 6.15
N TYR A 117 6.00 3.24 4.98
CA TYR A 117 5.72 4.66 4.80
C TYR A 117 4.26 4.98 5.11
N VAL A 118 3.31 4.25 4.50
CA VAL A 118 1.87 4.47 4.69
C VAL A 118 1.48 4.25 6.15
N TYR A 119 1.99 3.22 6.83
CA TYR A 119 1.69 3.03 8.25
C TYR A 119 2.31 4.13 9.13
N ALA A 120 3.53 4.56 8.85
CA ALA A 120 4.18 5.63 9.59
C ALA A 120 3.43 6.97 9.46
N THR A 121 2.97 7.29 8.25
CA THR A 121 2.23 8.54 7.99
C THR A 121 0.80 8.50 8.50
N SER A 122 0.11 7.37 8.35
CA SER A 122 -1.32 7.26 8.73
C SER A 122 -1.55 6.91 10.19
N CYS A 123 -0.70 6.08 10.80
CA CYS A 123 -0.88 5.59 12.18
C CYS A 123 0.14 6.18 13.17
N GLY A 124 1.24 6.76 12.67
CA GLY A 124 2.36 7.21 13.47
C GLY A 124 3.46 6.16 13.67
N LEU A 125 4.67 6.61 14.00
CA LEU A 125 5.86 5.76 14.15
C LEU A 125 5.78 4.78 15.33
N ASP A 126 5.05 5.16 16.37
CA ASP A 126 4.90 4.36 17.60
C ASP A 126 3.74 3.37 17.55
N HIS A 127 2.92 3.41 16.50
CA HIS A 127 1.82 2.50 16.34
C HIS A 127 2.31 1.06 16.20
N GLN A 128 1.58 0.12 16.83
CA GLN A 128 1.94 -1.30 16.82
C GLN A 128 2.15 -1.83 15.39
N TYR A 129 1.25 -1.54 14.44
CA TYR A 129 1.40 -1.96 13.04
C TYR A 129 2.70 -1.42 12.43
N THR A 130 3.02 -0.14 12.61
CA THR A 130 4.26 0.44 12.13
C THR A 130 5.49 -0.26 12.71
N ARG A 131 5.50 -0.57 14.02
CA ARG A 131 6.61 -1.26 14.67
C ARG A 131 6.76 -2.70 14.19
N PHE A 132 5.67 -3.46 14.14
CA PHE A 132 5.67 -4.86 13.70
C PHE A 132 6.11 -4.99 12.23
N GLU A 133 5.54 -4.18 11.34
CA GLU A 133 5.86 -4.24 9.91
C GLU A 133 7.30 -3.80 9.63
N ARG A 134 7.81 -2.77 10.33
CA ARG A 134 9.23 -2.39 10.23
C ARG A 134 10.19 -3.53 10.60
N GLY A 135 9.81 -4.36 11.57
CA GLY A 135 10.60 -5.54 11.95
C GLY A 135 10.60 -6.59 10.83
N ARG A 136 9.41 -7.01 10.38
CA ARG A 136 9.26 -8.05 9.35
C ARG A 136 9.89 -7.66 8.01
N PHE A 137 9.63 -6.45 7.55
CA PHE A 137 10.14 -5.99 6.26
C PHE A 137 11.63 -5.69 6.29
N ARG A 138 12.22 -5.37 7.44
CA ARG A 138 13.68 -5.24 7.55
C ARG A 138 14.36 -6.54 7.16
N ASP A 139 13.90 -7.66 7.70
CA ASP A 139 14.50 -8.97 7.43
C ASP A 139 14.30 -9.36 5.95
N MET A 140 13.12 -9.11 5.39
CA MET A 140 12.83 -9.34 3.97
C MET A 140 13.74 -8.50 3.06
N ILE A 141 13.82 -7.18 3.29
CA ILE A 141 14.66 -6.27 2.50
C ILE A 141 16.13 -6.66 2.60
N GLN A 142 16.58 -7.08 3.78
CA GLN A 142 17.96 -7.54 3.95
C GLN A 142 18.24 -8.83 3.17
N LYS A 143 17.29 -9.78 3.12
CA LYS A 143 17.40 -10.98 2.28
C LYS A 143 17.43 -10.65 0.79
N ILE A 144 16.54 -9.77 0.32
CA ILE A 144 16.52 -9.29 -1.08
C ILE A 144 17.88 -8.72 -1.46
N LYS A 145 18.44 -7.85 -0.62
CA LYS A 145 19.77 -7.24 -0.86
C LYS A 145 20.89 -8.26 -0.92
N LEU A 146 20.87 -9.26 -0.04
CA LEU A 146 21.86 -10.35 -0.07
C LEU A 146 21.72 -11.23 -1.30
N GLU A 147 20.50 -11.51 -1.75
CA GLU A 147 20.24 -12.27 -2.98
C GLU A 147 20.67 -11.50 -4.23
N ASN A 148 20.40 -10.20 -4.30
CA ASN A 148 20.86 -9.34 -5.39
C ASN A 148 22.39 -9.25 -5.39
N ALA A 149 23.03 -9.02 -4.24
CA ALA A 149 24.49 -8.99 -4.14
C ALA A 149 25.17 -10.32 -4.54
N LYS A 150 24.50 -11.47 -4.34
CA LYS A 150 24.99 -12.76 -4.84
C LYS A 150 24.87 -12.89 -6.35
N LYS A 151 23.77 -12.40 -6.94
CA LYS A 151 23.58 -12.36 -8.40
C LYS A 151 24.55 -11.39 -9.08
N ASP A 152 24.81 -10.25 -8.46
CA ASP A 152 25.76 -9.23 -8.93
C ASP A 152 27.22 -9.63 -8.68
N GLY A 153 27.48 -10.58 -7.75
CA GLY A 153 28.78 -11.20 -7.57
C GLY A 153 29.22 -12.09 -8.74
N GLU A 154 28.27 -12.52 -9.59
CA GLU A 154 28.53 -13.28 -10.83
C GLU A 154 28.45 -12.39 -12.10
N ALA A 155 27.91 -11.17 -12.00
CA ALA A 155 27.83 -10.20 -13.08
C ALA A 155 28.57 -8.90 -12.70
N THR A 156 29.75 -8.71 -13.29
CA THR A 156 30.62 -7.53 -13.12
C THR A 156 29.88 -6.20 -13.01
N HIS A 157 30.24 -5.43 -11.97
CA HIS A 157 30.16 -3.97 -11.83
C HIS A 157 29.00 -3.25 -12.53
N ASN A 158 28.02 -2.79 -11.76
CA ASN A 158 27.57 -1.38 -11.81
C ASN A 158 27.00 -0.95 -10.46
N GLY A 159 27.38 0.25 -10.03
CA GLY A 159 27.13 0.78 -8.70
C GLY A 159 25.65 0.89 -8.37
N GLY A 160 25.29 0.37 -7.19
CA GLY A 160 23.97 0.57 -6.59
C GLY A 160 23.80 2.03 -6.19
N GLU A 161 23.19 2.81 -7.08
CA GLU A 161 22.62 4.10 -6.77
C GLU A 161 21.44 3.91 -5.81
N VAL A 162 21.29 4.83 -4.86
CA VAL A 162 20.14 4.84 -3.95
C VAL A 162 18.93 5.20 -4.80
N VAL A 163 18.13 4.18 -5.17
CA VAL A 163 16.90 4.38 -5.92
C VAL A 163 15.94 5.24 -5.09
N GLU A 164 15.76 6.47 -5.56
CA GLU A 164 14.84 7.46 -5.03
C GLU A 164 13.40 7.03 -5.32
N TYR A 165 12.46 7.40 -4.45
CA TYR A 165 11.05 6.95 -4.38
C TYR A 165 10.24 6.97 -5.69
N ALA A 166 10.72 7.63 -6.74
CA ALA A 166 10.10 7.75 -8.06
C ALA A 166 9.98 6.43 -8.84
N GLU A 167 10.82 5.41 -8.59
CA GLU A 167 10.72 4.13 -9.34
C GLU A 167 9.51 3.28 -8.95
N THR A 168 8.99 3.49 -7.74
CA THR A 168 7.75 2.85 -7.28
C THR A 168 6.53 3.39 -8.04
N ASP A 169 6.59 4.67 -8.44
CA ASP A 169 5.59 5.29 -9.31
C ASP A 169 5.66 4.72 -10.72
N ALA A 170 6.86 4.46 -11.23
CA ALA A 170 7.07 3.89 -12.57
C ALA A 170 6.60 2.43 -12.69
N ALA A 171 6.81 1.59 -11.67
CA ALA A 171 6.33 0.20 -11.67
C ALA A 171 4.79 0.12 -11.57
N VAL A 172 4.18 0.96 -10.72
CA VAL A 172 2.71 1.08 -10.64
C VAL A 172 2.15 1.72 -11.93
N GLU A 173 2.82 2.72 -12.51
CA GLU A 173 2.44 3.32 -13.80
C GLU A 173 2.56 2.33 -14.96
N GLN A 174 3.61 1.51 -15.02
CA GLN A 174 3.79 0.52 -16.09
C GLN A 174 2.69 -0.54 -16.05
N VAL A 175 2.29 -0.99 -14.87
CA VAL A 175 1.15 -1.91 -14.71
C VAL A 175 -0.16 -1.23 -15.14
N THR A 176 -0.31 0.08 -14.93
CA THR A 176 -1.48 0.83 -15.46
C THR A 176 -1.41 1.12 -16.97
N LYS A 177 -0.22 1.22 -17.57
CA LYS A 177 -0.04 1.45 -19.03
C LYS A 177 -0.15 0.17 -19.88
N LEU A 178 -0.10 -1.02 -19.26
CA LEU A 178 -0.26 -2.31 -19.94
C LEU A 178 -1.71 -2.74 -20.18
N GLY A 179 -2.67 -1.81 -20.11
CA GLY A 179 -4.06 -2.04 -20.53
C GLY A 179 -4.92 -2.63 -19.43
N ILE A 180 -5.51 -1.72 -18.65
CA ILE A 180 -6.97 -1.60 -18.61
C ILE A 180 -7.31 -0.34 -19.41
#